data_AF-A0A8T4LH28-F1
#
_entry.id   AF-A0A8T4LH28-F1
#
_cell.length_a   1.000
_cell.length_b   1.000
_cell.length_c   1.000
_cell.angle_alpha   90.00
_cell.angle_beta   90.00
_cell.angle_gamma   90.00
#
_symmetry.space_group_name_H-M   'P 1'
#
loop_
_entity.id
_entity.type
_entity.pdbx_description
1 polymer ?
#
loop_
_entity_poly.entity_id
_entity_poly.type
_entity_poly.pdbx_seq_one_letter_code
_entity_poly.pdbx_strand_id
1 'polypeptide(L)'
;MTISKLSSCQEQVLVQLVSKAKTIEELRAKTNYSYREVMTEVKDLLLKGAIEKKKGFPTTYRIAKSFQMVAKKLRAKFDMSDLLDDPCDIFSKHYQQKHNRD
;
A
#
# COMPACT_ATOMS: atom_id res chain seq x y z
N MET A 1 -16.07 20.31 -6.94
CA MET A 1 -14.86 20.09 -6.12
C MET A 1 -13.92 19.17 -6.88
N THR A 2 -12.90 19.74 -7.52
CA THR A 2 -11.84 19.00 -8.22
C THR A 2 -10.96 18.33 -7.17
N ILE A 3 -10.96 16.99 -7.14
CA ILE A 3 -10.04 16.23 -6.30
C ILE A 3 -8.64 16.51 -6.84
N SER A 4 -7.86 17.34 -6.16
CA SER A 4 -6.45 17.54 -6.47
C SER A 4 -5.77 16.17 -6.57
N LYS A 5 -5.08 15.92 -7.68
CA LYS A 5 -4.39 14.67 -7.95
C LYS A 5 -3.52 14.30 -6.73
N LEU A 6 -3.68 13.07 -6.22
CA LEU A 6 -2.85 12.57 -5.12
C LEU A 6 -1.41 12.36 -5.62
N SER A 7 -0.42 12.64 -4.77
CA SER A 7 0.96 12.26 -5.07
C SER A 7 1.15 10.75 -4.92
N SER A 8 2.18 10.19 -5.56
CA SER A 8 2.52 8.76 -5.41
C SER A 8 2.76 8.39 -3.93
N CYS A 9 3.38 9.28 -3.15
CA CYS A 9 3.55 9.08 -1.71
C CYS A 9 2.21 9.08 -0.97
N GLN A 10 1.29 10.00 -1.31
CA GLN A 10 -0.05 10.03 -0.72
C GLN A 10 -0.83 8.75 -1.02
N GLU A 11 -0.75 8.24 -2.25
CA GLU A 11 -1.41 7.00 -2.63
C GLU A 11 -0.86 5.81 -1.85
N GLN A 12 0.47 5.67 -1.74
CA GLN A 12 1.10 4.61 -0.95
C GLN A 12 0.69 4.69 0.54
N VAL A 13 0.71 5.89 1.13
CA VAL A 13 0.27 6.09 2.52
C VAL A 13 -1.20 5.66 2.69
N LEU A 14 -2.09 6.06 1.79
CA LEU A 14 -3.49 5.67 1.85
C LEU A 14 -3.68 4.16 1.72
N VAL A 15 -2.98 3.50 0.79
CA VAL A 15 -3.02 2.04 0.62
C VAL A 15 -2.60 1.32 1.90
N GLN A 16 -1.53 1.79 2.54
CA GLN A 16 -1.02 1.20 3.79
C GLN A 16 -2.00 1.34 4.96
N LEU A 17 -2.83 2.38 4.98
CA LEU A 17 -3.80 2.65 6.04
C LEU A 17 -5.14 1.91 5.86
N VAL A 18 -5.38 1.25 4.72
CA VAL A 18 -6.65 0.54 4.46
C VAL A 18 -6.88 -0.58 5.47
N SER A 19 -5.82 -1.30 5.83
CA SER A 19 -5.92 -2.47 6.71
C SER A 19 -6.02 -2.09 8.18
N LYS A 20 -5.19 -1.15 8.63
CA LYS A 20 -5.09 -0.77 10.05
C LYS A 20 -4.57 0.66 10.19
N ALA A 21 -4.83 1.24 11.35
CA ALA A 21 -4.18 2.49 11.74
C ALA A 21 -2.67 2.26 11.93
N LYS A 22 -1.84 3.21 11.47
CA LYS A 22 -0.38 3.10 11.51
C LYS A 22 0.29 4.38 12.01
N THR A 23 1.50 4.25 12.55
CA THR A 23 2.36 5.39 12.89
C THR A 23 3.09 5.94 11.66
N ILE A 24 3.68 7.13 11.75
CA ILE A 24 4.54 7.68 10.67
C ILE A 24 5.72 6.73 10.40
N GLU A 25 6.29 6.14 11.44
CA GLU A 25 7.40 5.20 11.31
C GLU A 25 7.00 3.94 10.54
N GLU A 26 5.83 3.35 10.86
CA GLU A 26 5.28 2.21 10.12
C GLU A 26 4.95 2.57 8.66
N LEU A 27 4.49 3.79 8.39
CA LEU A 27 4.22 4.27 7.04
C LEU A 27 5.53 4.42 6.25
N ARG A 28 6.54 5.04 6.84
CA ARG A 28 7.87 5.20 6.25
C ARG A 28 8.57 3.86 6.01
N ALA A 29 8.38 2.87 6.88
CA ALA A 29 8.97 1.54 6.71
C ALA A 29 8.44 0.78 5.48
N LYS A 30 7.32 1.23 4.90
CA LYS A 30 6.67 0.60 3.74
C LYS A 30 6.72 1.48 2.48
N THR A 31 7.52 2.56 2.52
CA THR A 31 7.71 3.44 1.38
C THR A 31 9.21 3.72 1.17
N ASN A 32 9.57 4.16 -0.04
CA ASN A 32 10.94 4.57 -0.36
C ASN A 32 11.22 6.05 -0.02
N TYR A 33 10.29 6.71 0.67
CA TYR A 33 10.38 8.14 0.99
C TYR A 33 11.04 8.38 2.35
N SER A 34 11.69 9.53 2.51
CA SER A 34 12.26 9.94 3.79
C SER A 34 11.17 10.21 4.82
N TYR A 35 11.52 10.17 6.11
CA TYR A 35 10.58 10.49 7.19
C TYR A 35 9.96 11.88 7.02
N ARG A 36 10.74 12.86 6.56
CA ARG A 36 10.28 14.24 6.35
C ARG A 36 9.26 14.33 5.22
N GLU A 37 9.48 13.62 4.12
CA GLU A 37 8.54 13.54 3.00
C GLU A 37 7.24 12.88 3.44
N VAL A 38 7.31 11.71 4.07
CA VAL A 38 6.12 10.99 4.57
C VAL A 38 5.35 11.86 5.57
N MET A 39 6.04 12.54 6.49
CA MET A 39 5.41 13.44 7.45
C MET A 39 4.70 14.62 6.78
N THR A 40 5.30 15.18 5.73
CA THR A 40 4.71 16.29 4.96
C THR A 40 3.45 15.81 4.26
N GLU A 41 3.50 14.66 3.60
CA GLU A 41 2.37 14.10 2.88
C GLU A 41 1.22 13.65 3.81
N VAL A 42 1.55 13.13 5.00
CA VAL A 42 0.56 12.83 6.05
C VAL A 42 -0.13 14.10 6.52
N LYS A 43 0.59 15.22 6.69
CA LYS A 43 -0.01 16.51 7.06
C LYS A 43 -0.98 16.99 5.98
N ASP A 44 -0.59 16.91 4.72
CA ASP A 44 -1.46 17.29 3.61
C ASP A 44 -2.72 16.42 3.54
N LEU A 45 -2.60 15.11 3.77
CA LEU A 45 -3.75 14.20 3.84
C LEU A 45 -4.69 14.51 5.02
N LEU A 46 -4.15 14.96 6.16
CA LEU A 46 -4.97 15.44 7.29
C LEU A 46 -5.74 16.71 6.92
N LEU A 47 -5.07 17.67 6.28
CA LEU A 47 -5.69 18.93 5.83
C LEU A 47 -6.80 18.68 4.80
N LYS A 48 -6.60 17.70 3.91
CA LYS A 48 -7.60 17.26 2.93
C LYS A 48 -8.76 16.45 3.54
N GLY A 49 -8.70 16.10 4.83
CA GLY A 49 -9.69 15.24 5.49
C GLY A 49 -9.69 13.79 5.00
N ALA A 50 -8.62 13.35 4.34
CA ALA A 50 -8.50 11.98 3.83
C ALA A 50 -8.14 10.97 4.93
N ILE A 51 -7.42 11.43 5.96
CA ILE A 51 -7.03 10.64 7.12
C ILE A 51 -7.36 11.38 8.43
N GLU A 52 -7.45 10.62 9.51
CA GLU A 52 -7.72 11.12 10.86
C GLU A 52 -6.58 10.71 11.79
N LYS A 53 -6.14 11.64 12.64
CA LYS A 53 -5.17 11.38 13.71
C LYS A 53 -5.89 10.81 14.94
N LYS A 54 -5.44 9.65 15.42
CA LYS A 54 -5.88 9.08 16.69
C LYS A 54 -4.97 9.58 17.82
N LYS A 55 -5.54 10.26 18.82
CA LYS A 55 -4.80 10.72 20.00
C LYS A 55 -4.33 9.50 20.81
N GLY A 56 -3.03 9.40 21.06
CA GLY A 56 -2.37 8.30 21.76
C GLY A 56 -0.86 8.34 21.54
N PHE A 57 -0.11 7.58 22.36
CA PHE A 57 1.32 7.35 22.18
C PHE A 57 1.57 5.86 21.92
N PRO A 58 2.16 5.49 20.76
CA PRO A 58 2.52 6.36 19.65
C PRO A 58 1.28 6.90 18.90
N THR A 59 1.42 8.07 18.28
CA THR A 59 0.36 8.65 17.46
C THR A 59 0.14 7.79 16.22
N THR A 60 -1.11 7.39 15.99
CA THR A 60 -1.50 6.61 14.81
C THR A 60 -2.47 7.38 13.94
N TYR A 61 -2.50 7.03 12.66
CA TYR A 61 -3.34 7.64 11.63
C TYR A 61 -4.21 6.57 11.02
N ARG A 62 -5.46 6.91 10.68
CA ARG A 62 -6.41 6.01 10.01
C ARG A 62 -7.10 6.72 8.86
N ILE A 63 -7.68 5.98 7.92
CA ILE A 63 -8.44 6.58 6.81
C ILE A 63 -9.76 7.13 7.34
N ALA A 64 -10.12 8.34 6.91
CA ALA A 64 -11.42 8.93 7.18
C ALA A 64 -12.53 8.12 6.51
N LYS A 65 -13.73 8.06 7.11
CA LYS A 65 -14.85 7.26 6.59
C LYS A 65 -15.21 7.63 5.14
N SER A 66 -15.15 8.91 4.80
CA SER A 66 -15.38 9.45 3.45
C SER A 66 -14.38 8.97 2.40
N PHE A 67 -13.15 8.61 2.80
CA PHE A 67 -12.06 8.22 1.90
C PHE A 67 -11.81 6.70 1.83
N GLN A 68 -12.52 5.89 2.62
CA GLN A 68 -12.34 4.44 2.64
C GLN A 68 -12.54 3.78 1.27
N MET A 69 -13.56 4.22 0.51
CA MET A 69 -13.83 3.67 -0.81
C MET A 69 -12.72 3.99 -1.81
N VAL A 70 -12.18 5.21 -1.75
CA VAL A 70 -11.06 5.65 -2.61
C VAL A 70 -9.81 4.84 -2.29
N ALA A 71 -9.48 4.68 -1.01
CA ALA A 71 -8.30 3.94 -0.60
C ALA A 71 -8.38 2.44 -0.92
N LYS A 72 -9.58 1.82 -0.80
CA LYS A 72 -9.80 0.43 -1.24
C LYS A 72 -9.58 0.27 -2.75
N LYS A 73 -10.08 1.22 -3.56
CA LYS A 73 -9.85 1.22 -5.01
C LYS A 73 -8.38 1.40 -5.36
N LEU A 74 -7.67 2.28 -4.64
CA LEU A 74 -6.22 2.43 -4.80
C LEU A 74 -5.49 1.13 -4.46
N ARG A 75 -5.81 0.50 -3.32
CA ARG A 75 -5.18 -0.77 -2.93
C ARG A 75 -5.36 -1.85 -4.00
N ALA A 76 -6.56 -2.01 -4.56
CA ALA A 76 -6.81 -2.98 -5.63
C ALA A 76 -5.96 -2.71 -6.91
N LYS A 77 -5.64 -1.45 -7.20
CA LYS A 77 -4.73 -1.11 -8.31
C LYS A 77 -3.29 -1.51 -8.03
N PHE A 78 -2.82 -1.30 -6.80
CA PHE A 78 -1.47 -1.71 -6.38
C PHE A 78 -1.34 -3.23 -6.28
N ASP A 79 -2.37 -3.92 -5.77
CA ASP A 79 -2.42 -5.39 -5.66
C ASP A 79 -2.38 -6.06 -7.05
N MET A 80 -2.99 -5.44 -8.06
CA MET A 80 -2.89 -5.88 -9.47
C MET A 80 -1.50 -5.65 -10.09
N SER A 81 -0.68 -4.74 -9.55
CA SER A 81 0.69 -4.55 -10.04
C SER A 81 1.66 -5.64 -9.59
N ASP A 82 1.32 -6.42 -8.55
CA ASP A 82 2.06 -7.62 -8.12
C ASP A 82 1.72 -8.87 -8.98
N LEU A 83 0.65 -8.84 -9.78
CA LEU A 83 0.22 -9.96 -10.64
C LEU A 83 0.87 -9.98 -12.04
N LEU A 84 1.83 -9.10 -12.31
CA LEU A 84 2.53 -9.00 -13.61
C LEU A 84 4.06 -9.20 -13.51
N ASP A 85 4.54 -9.77 -12.41
CA ASP A 85 5.93 -10.24 -12.24
C ASP A 85 5.99 -11.77 -12.08
N ASP A 86 5.18 -12.50 -12.87
CA ASP A 86 5.44 -13.92 -13.14
C ASP A 86 6.19 -14.01 -14.48
N PRO A 87 7.54 -13.97 -14.50
CA PRO A 87 8.26 -14.59 -15.59
C PRO A 87 7.89 -16.07 -15.54
N CYS A 88 7.02 -16.47 -16.46
CA CYS A 88 6.68 -17.86 -16.73
C CYS A 88 7.96 -18.64 -17.10
N ASP A 89 8.69 -19.09 -16.08
CA ASP A 89 9.75 -20.11 -16.16
C ASP A 89 9.12 -21.53 -16.02
N ILE A 90 7.89 -21.67 -16.52
CA ILE A 90 7.20 -22.96 -16.62
C ILE A 90 7.70 -23.63 -17.88
N PHE A 91 8.95 -24.13 -17.88
CA PHE A 91 9.37 -25.35 -18.59
C PHE A 91 10.78 -25.78 -18.14
N SER A 92 11.09 -25.66 -16.84
CA SER A 92 12.14 -26.48 -16.25
C SER A 92 11.67 -27.94 -16.24
N LYS A 93 12.10 -28.67 -17.27
CA LYS A 93 11.98 -30.12 -17.45
C LYS A 93 12.37 -30.87 -16.16
N HIS A 94 11.37 -31.28 -15.40
CA HIS A 94 11.48 -32.29 -14.35
C HIS A 94 10.91 -33.59 -14.94
N TYR A 95 11.59 -34.26 -15.86
CA TYR A 95 12.54 -35.34 -15.57
C TYR A 95 12.23 -36.15 -14.31
N GLN A 96 11.03 -36.75 -14.21
CA GLN A 96 10.88 -38.02 -13.50
C GLN A 96 9.74 -38.86 -14.10
N GLN A 97 10.09 -40.04 -14.64
CA GLN A 97 9.58 -41.36 -14.22
C GLN A 97 10.14 -42.43 -15.16
N LYS A 98 11.18 -43.15 -14.72
CA LYS A 98 11.07 -44.55 -14.24
C LYS A 98 10.49 -45.51 -15.30
N HIS A 99 11.31 -45.96 -16.22
CA HIS A 99 11.12 -47.25 -16.91
C HIS A 99 11.93 -48.30 -16.15
N ASN A 100 11.27 -49.18 -15.39
CA ASN A 100 11.81 -50.46 -14.95
C ASN A 100 10.69 -51.35 -14.38
N ARG A 101 10.62 -52.57 -14.91
CA ARG A 101 9.67 -53.69 -14.69
C ARG A 101 8.46 -53.71 -15.63
N ASP A 102 8.60 -54.44 -16.74
CA ASP A 102 8.21 -55.85 -16.81
C ASP A 102 9.27 -56.63 -17.61
#